data_AF-A0A427T7J7-F1
#
_entry.id   AF-A0A427T7J7-F1
#
_cell.length_a   1.000
_cell.length_b   1.000
_cell.length_c   1.000
_cell.angle_alpha   90.00
_cell.angle_beta   90.00
_cell.angle_gamma   90.00
#
_symmetry.space_group_name_H-M   'P 1'
#
loop_
_entity.id
_entity.type
_entity.pdbx_description
1 polymer ?
#
loop_
_entity_poly.entity_id
_entity_poly.type
_entity_poly.pdbx_seq_one_letter_code
_entity_poly.pdbx_strand_id
1 'polypeptide(L)'
;MDCVRSLDDAPVERGETVTRRQVIGEAVRSGARGEFGALIPVRPAVKEIKTCLRGHWLILDLYDKLAPFSQRYRLHGWLCEVCRGQEACEPDARRLAEWALLDVTVQHPPDAAPTGGLVLVAHPPAAGTLAGRIALHLDGTEVGSVTASPCGKCRTATLDYVHVAADYRRLGFGRTLVAAAVARAPSYRWTAPLPDGPVAQSFRARIAMRRAGPPCAHVGGAELRR
;
A
#
# COMPACT_ATOMS: atom_id res chain seq x y z
N MET A 1 -7.89 -27.68 17.95
CA MET A 1 -6.55 -27.60 17.33
C MET A 1 -5.58 -27.35 18.45
N ASP A 2 -4.94 -28.40 18.93
CA ASP A 2 -3.99 -28.32 20.04
C ASP A 2 -2.64 -27.84 19.51
N CYS A 3 -2.20 -26.66 19.94
CA CYS A 3 -0.85 -26.18 19.66
C CYS A 3 0.13 -27.05 20.45
N VAL A 4 0.86 -27.94 19.77
CA VAL A 4 2.01 -28.63 20.37
C VAL A 4 3.12 -27.59 20.55
N ARG A 5 3.25 -27.03 21.75
CA ARG A 5 4.30 -26.08 22.12
C ARG A 5 5.61 -26.82 22.36
N SER A 6 6.67 -26.43 21.65
CA SER A 6 8.04 -26.69 22.08
C SER A 6 8.37 -25.69 23.18
N LEU A 7 8.61 -26.20 24.39
CA LEU A 7 9.08 -25.45 25.55
C LEU A 7 10.55 -25.13 25.37
N ASP A 8 10.93 -23.86 25.52
CA ASP A 8 12.16 -23.43 26.20
C ASP A 8 12.05 -21.92 26.49
N ASP A 9 11.84 -21.59 27.77
CA ASP A 9 11.78 -20.25 28.36
C ASP A 9 13.15 -19.85 28.92
N ALA A 10 13.55 -18.58 28.75
CA ALA A 10 13.85 -17.67 29.88
C ALA A 10 14.21 -16.22 29.44
N PRO A 11 13.83 -15.17 30.21
CA PRO A 11 13.99 -13.74 29.87
C PRO A 11 15.01 -12.98 30.76
N VAL A 12 15.40 -11.75 30.37
CA VAL A 12 15.93 -10.68 31.27
C VAL A 12 15.59 -9.27 30.73
N GLU A 13 15.08 -8.39 31.63
CA GLU A 13 14.69 -6.99 31.42
C GLU A 13 15.79 -5.93 31.71
N ARG A 14 15.47 -4.67 31.27
CA ARG A 14 15.81 -3.30 31.77
C ARG A 14 16.61 -2.48 30.75
N GLY A 15 16.34 -1.20 30.44
CA GLY A 15 15.38 -0.18 30.89
C GLY A 15 16.01 1.19 30.58
N GLU A 16 15.27 2.21 30.13
CA GLU A 16 15.64 3.63 30.31
C GLU A 16 14.53 4.60 29.88
N THR A 17 14.28 5.60 30.74
CA THR A 17 13.36 6.72 30.57
C THR A 17 14.05 7.90 29.87
N VAL A 18 13.43 8.46 28.82
CA VAL A 18 13.84 9.73 28.22
C VAL A 18 12.68 10.73 28.23
N THR A 19 12.90 11.84 28.93
CA THR A 19 12.00 12.98 29.07
C THR A 19 11.86 13.74 27.73
N ARG A 20 10.66 13.78 27.15
CA ARG A 20 10.40 14.51 25.89
C ARG A 20 9.72 15.85 26.18
N ARG A 21 10.38 16.92 25.76
CA ARG A 21 9.92 18.31 25.70
C ARG A 21 8.68 18.41 24.79
N GLN A 22 7.61 19.00 25.31
CA GLN A 22 6.31 19.14 24.66
C GLN A 22 6.36 20.28 23.63
N VAL A 23 6.06 19.97 22.37
CA VAL A 23 5.69 20.96 21.34
C VAL A 23 4.22 20.74 21.03
N ILE A 24 3.43 21.79 21.19
CA ILE A 24 1.99 21.81 20.97
C ILE A 24 1.75 21.80 19.45
N GLY A 25 1.12 20.73 18.95
CA GLY A 25 0.68 20.59 17.58
C GLY A 25 -0.42 19.53 17.54
N GLU A 26 -1.59 19.95 17.04
CA GLU A 26 -2.73 19.19 16.51
C GLU A 26 -2.84 17.70 16.88
N ALA A 27 -3.97 17.30 17.46
CA ALA A 27 -4.22 15.95 17.98
C ALA A 27 -4.08 14.87 16.89
N VAL A 28 -2.85 14.38 16.70
CA VAL A 28 -2.56 13.10 16.05
C VAL A 28 -3.29 12.04 16.87
N ARG A 29 -4.30 11.40 16.27
CA ARG A 29 -4.98 10.27 16.91
C ARG A 29 -3.94 9.21 17.25
N SER A 30 -3.63 9.10 18.53
CA SER A 30 -2.59 8.23 19.06
C SER A 30 -3.08 6.80 19.00
N GLY A 31 -2.80 6.11 17.90
CA GLY A 31 -3.02 4.67 17.76
C GLY A 31 -2.20 3.80 18.75
N ALA A 32 -1.60 4.40 19.78
CA ALA A 32 -0.69 3.78 20.73
C ALA A 32 -1.32 2.69 21.62
N ARG A 33 -2.65 2.48 21.55
CA ARG A 33 -3.35 1.42 22.32
C ARG A 33 -4.21 0.47 21.47
N GLY A 34 -4.04 0.45 20.16
CA GLY A 34 -4.82 -0.46 19.29
C GLY A 34 -6.33 -0.19 19.31
N GLU A 35 -6.74 1.01 19.74
CA GLU A 35 -8.14 1.47 19.89
C GLU A 35 -8.96 1.41 18.60
N PHE A 36 -8.31 1.31 17.43
CA PHE A 36 -8.95 1.17 16.12
C PHE A 36 -8.58 -0.14 15.40
N GLY A 37 -7.91 -1.07 16.09
CA GLY A 37 -7.29 -2.26 15.50
C GLY A 37 -5.86 -2.02 15.01
N ALA A 38 -5.13 -3.11 14.78
CA ALA A 38 -3.75 -3.06 14.28
C ALA A 38 -3.70 -2.71 12.78
N LEU A 39 -2.59 -2.13 12.32
CA LEU A 39 -2.32 -1.99 10.89
C LEU A 39 -2.13 -3.39 10.27
N ILE A 40 -3.06 -3.77 9.39
CA ILE A 40 -2.94 -4.98 8.59
C ILE A 40 -2.41 -4.66 7.20
N PRO A 41 -1.85 -5.64 6.46
CA PRO A 41 -1.52 -5.45 5.07
C PRO A 41 -2.72 -5.05 4.21
N VAL A 42 -2.45 -4.36 3.11
CA VAL A 42 -3.42 -3.95 2.09
C VAL A 42 -3.03 -4.53 0.73
N ARG A 43 -4.04 -4.96 -0.01
CA ARG A 43 -3.94 -5.34 -1.43
C ARG A 43 -4.89 -4.50 -2.27
N PRO A 44 -4.56 -4.25 -3.55
CA PRO A 44 -5.55 -3.82 -4.51
C PRO A 44 -6.72 -4.81 -4.54
N ALA A 45 -7.95 -4.29 -4.53
CA ALA A 45 -9.12 -5.08 -4.83
C ALA A 45 -9.00 -5.56 -6.28
N VAL A 46 -9.11 -6.88 -6.47
CA VAL A 46 -9.12 -7.52 -7.78
C VAL A 46 -10.39 -8.37 -7.86
N LYS A 47 -10.86 -8.65 -9.08
CA LYS A 47 -12.07 -9.44 -9.31
C LYS A 47 -12.04 -10.79 -8.60
N GLU A 48 -10.86 -11.40 -8.50
CA GLU A 48 -10.68 -12.71 -7.89
C GLU A 48 -9.36 -12.78 -7.11
N ILE A 49 -9.43 -13.20 -5.86
CA ILE A 49 -8.25 -13.45 -5.02
C ILE A 49 -8.08 -14.96 -4.89
N LYS A 50 -7.09 -15.50 -5.61
CA LYS A 50 -6.81 -16.94 -5.64
C LYS A 50 -5.97 -17.43 -4.48
N THR A 51 -5.09 -16.58 -3.96
CA THR A 51 -4.11 -16.95 -2.93
C THR A 51 -3.97 -15.91 -1.82
N CYS A 52 -3.70 -16.35 -0.60
CA CYS A 52 -3.44 -15.48 0.55
C CYS A 52 -2.07 -14.79 0.45
N LEU A 53 -1.68 -14.01 1.47
CA LEU A 53 -0.36 -13.37 1.52
C LEU A 53 0.82 -14.35 1.60
N ARG A 54 0.59 -15.54 2.17
CA ARG A 54 1.57 -16.62 2.29
C ARG A 54 1.50 -17.66 1.16
N GLY A 55 0.56 -17.51 0.23
CA GLY A 55 0.45 -18.37 -0.96
C GLY A 55 -0.54 -19.54 -0.86
N HIS A 56 -1.26 -19.73 0.25
CA HIS A 56 -2.33 -20.71 0.34
C HIS A 56 -3.44 -20.40 -0.66
N TRP A 57 -3.97 -21.44 -1.33
CA TRP A 57 -5.08 -21.32 -2.25
C TRP A 57 -6.38 -21.07 -1.47
N LEU A 58 -7.06 -19.98 -1.82
CA LEU A 58 -8.34 -19.59 -1.22
C LEU A 58 -9.52 -20.10 -2.01
N ILE A 59 -9.35 -20.46 -3.29
CA ILE A 59 -10.43 -20.92 -4.17
C ILE A 59 -10.82 -22.38 -3.98
N LEU A 60 -10.03 -23.15 -3.22
CA LEU A 60 -10.40 -24.50 -2.86
C LEU A 60 -11.39 -24.37 -1.69
N ASP A 61 -12.57 -24.98 -1.82
CA ASP A 61 -13.64 -25.00 -0.80
C ASP A 61 -13.25 -25.69 0.53
N LEU A 62 -11.96 -25.90 0.75
CA LEU A 62 -11.37 -26.52 1.93
C LEU A 62 -11.18 -25.54 3.09
N TYR A 63 -11.35 -24.22 2.85
CA TYR A 63 -11.07 -23.20 3.85
C TYR A 63 -12.17 -22.14 3.88
N ASP A 64 -12.74 -21.90 5.07
CA ASP A 64 -13.70 -20.82 5.26
C ASP A 64 -13.04 -19.46 4.98
N LYS A 65 -13.79 -18.59 4.32
CA LYS A 65 -13.39 -17.21 4.02
C LYS A 65 -14.20 -16.30 4.90
N LEU A 66 -13.54 -15.64 5.84
CA LEU A 66 -14.13 -14.51 6.53
C LEU A 66 -13.70 -13.22 5.82
N ALA A 67 -14.66 -12.32 5.61
CA ALA A 67 -14.43 -10.98 5.11
C ALA A 67 -14.50 -9.98 6.26
N PRO A 68 -13.46 -9.88 7.12
CA PRO A 68 -13.47 -8.96 8.24
C PRO A 68 -13.56 -7.52 7.73
N PHE A 69 -14.13 -6.63 8.54
CA PHE A 69 -14.10 -5.21 8.26
C PHE A 69 -13.04 -4.53 9.13
N SER A 70 -12.04 -3.93 8.49
CA SER A 70 -11.04 -3.13 9.20
C SER A 70 -11.63 -1.76 9.51
N GLN A 71 -11.96 -1.50 10.77
CA GLN A 71 -12.43 -0.17 11.20
C GLN A 71 -11.38 0.91 10.96
N ARG A 72 -10.09 0.59 11.20
CA ARG A 72 -8.97 1.51 10.93
C ARG A 72 -8.89 1.96 9.48
N TYR A 73 -9.07 1.05 8.53
CA TYR A 73 -9.01 1.40 7.11
C TYR A 73 -10.38 1.75 6.51
N ARG A 74 -11.47 1.41 7.19
CA ARG A 74 -12.84 1.42 6.65
C ARG A 74 -12.97 0.59 5.37
N LEU A 75 -12.31 -0.55 5.34
CA LEU A 75 -12.27 -1.46 4.19
C LEU A 75 -12.68 -2.86 4.61
N HIS A 76 -13.34 -3.56 3.69
CA HIS A 76 -13.46 -5.00 3.79
C HIS A 76 -12.10 -5.66 3.53
N GLY A 77 -11.86 -6.73 4.25
CA GLY A 77 -10.66 -7.52 4.16
C GLY A 77 -10.97 -8.97 3.85
N TRP A 78 -9.91 -9.75 3.90
CA TRP A 78 -9.90 -11.19 3.72
C TRP A 78 -9.07 -11.80 4.84
N LEU A 79 -9.47 -12.99 5.25
CA LEU A 79 -8.78 -13.78 6.24
C LEU A 79 -8.49 -15.18 5.67
N CYS A 80 -7.26 -15.64 5.87
CA CYS A 80 -6.87 -17.03 5.63
C CYS A 80 -6.85 -17.77 6.97
N GLU A 81 -7.81 -18.68 7.17
CA GLU A 81 -7.94 -19.38 8.45
C GLU A 81 -6.76 -20.30 8.77
N VAL A 82 -6.13 -20.90 7.76
CA VAL A 82 -4.89 -21.67 7.93
C VAL A 82 -3.79 -20.78 8.53
N CYS A 83 -3.58 -19.60 7.95
CA CYS A 83 -2.60 -18.66 8.47
C CYS A 83 -2.99 -18.16 9.86
N ARG A 84 -4.29 -17.93 10.13
CA ARG A 84 -4.76 -17.50 11.45
C ARG A 84 -4.45 -18.56 12.51
N GLY A 85 -4.72 -19.83 12.21
CA GLY A 85 -4.39 -20.93 13.12
C GLY A 85 -2.90 -21.03 13.40
N GLN A 86 -2.06 -20.87 12.38
CA GLN A 86 -0.60 -20.83 12.54
C GLN A 86 -0.13 -19.64 13.38
N GLU A 87 -0.62 -18.43 13.10
CA GLU A 87 -0.26 -17.21 13.83
C GLU A 87 -0.75 -17.22 15.28
N ALA A 88 -1.83 -17.96 15.59
CA ALA A 88 -2.27 -18.14 16.98
C ALA A 88 -1.28 -18.98 17.80
N CYS A 89 -0.56 -19.91 17.19
CA CYS A 89 0.48 -20.70 17.87
C CYS A 89 1.84 -19.96 17.90
N GLU A 90 2.06 -18.94 17.05
CA GLU A 90 3.30 -18.17 16.97
C GLU A 90 3.03 -16.65 17.04
N PRO A 91 2.99 -16.05 18.25
CA PRO A 91 2.65 -14.63 18.41
C PRO A 91 3.60 -13.65 17.71
N ASP A 92 4.87 -14.05 17.55
CA ASP A 92 5.90 -13.29 16.83
C ASP A 92 5.83 -13.46 15.32
N ALA A 93 5.00 -14.40 14.83
CA ALA A 93 4.81 -14.58 13.41
C ALA A 93 4.22 -13.31 12.80
N ARG A 94 4.74 -12.97 11.63
CA ARG A 94 4.26 -11.80 10.89
C ARG A 94 2.77 -11.97 10.59
N ARG A 95 1.95 -11.04 11.09
CA ARG A 95 0.49 -10.99 10.88
C ARG A 95 0.15 -10.76 9.42
N LEU A 96 -0.05 -11.86 8.70
CA LEU A 96 -0.34 -11.93 7.27
C LEU A 96 -1.57 -12.79 6.98
N ALA A 97 -2.19 -13.38 8.02
CA ALA A 97 -3.46 -14.10 7.90
C ALA A 97 -4.58 -13.19 7.41
N GLU A 98 -4.58 -11.92 7.81
CA GLU A 98 -5.58 -10.92 7.45
C GLU A 98 -4.99 -9.83 6.54
N TRP A 99 -5.78 -9.33 5.60
CA TRP A 99 -5.45 -8.14 4.83
C TRP A 99 -6.70 -7.40 4.36
N ALA A 100 -6.62 -6.07 4.24
CA ALA A 100 -7.68 -5.25 3.68
C ALA A 100 -7.57 -5.13 2.15
N LEU A 101 -8.71 -4.89 1.50
CA LEU A 101 -8.80 -4.64 0.08
C LEU A 101 -9.15 -3.18 -0.19
N LEU A 102 -8.29 -2.51 -0.95
CA LEU A 102 -8.53 -1.16 -1.41
C LEU A 102 -8.89 -1.17 -2.89
N ASP A 103 -10.07 -0.68 -3.27
CA ASP A 103 -10.38 -0.45 -4.67
C ASP A 103 -9.52 0.70 -5.20
N VAL A 104 -8.55 0.36 -6.05
CA VAL A 104 -7.58 1.31 -6.59
C VAL A 104 -8.13 2.18 -7.72
N THR A 105 -9.33 1.87 -8.20
CA THR A 105 -10.04 2.64 -9.23
C THR A 105 -10.82 3.80 -8.63
N VAL A 106 -11.14 3.73 -7.34
CA VAL A 106 -11.79 4.81 -6.59
C VAL A 106 -10.72 5.78 -6.08
N GLN A 107 -10.58 6.91 -6.78
CA GLN A 107 -9.62 7.96 -6.45
C GLN A 107 -10.34 9.30 -6.34
N HIS A 108 -10.11 10.02 -5.25
CA HIS A 108 -10.79 11.27 -4.96
C HIS A 108 -9.94 12.48 -5.37
N PRO A 109 -10.53 13.58 -5.84
CA PRO A 109 -9.81 14.84 -5.91
C PRO A 109 -9.51 15.37 -4.48
N PRO A 110 -8.51 16.25 -4.31
CA PRO A 110 -8.05 16.66 -2.98
C PRO A 110 -9.11 17.34 -2.11
N ASP A 111 -10.06 18.03 -2.73
CA ASP A 111 -11.16 18.77 -2.10
C ASP A 111 -12.37 17.90 -1.74
N ALA A 112 -12.47 16.69 -2.27
CA ALA A 112 -13.57 15.76 -1.99
C ALA A 112 -13.11 14.44 -1.33
N ALA A 113 -11.85 14.35 -0.91
CA ALA A 113 -11.31 13.16 -0.29
C ALA A 113 -11.89 12.94 1.12
N PRO A 114 -12.40 11.73 1.45
CA PRO A 114 -12.82 11.43 2.81
C PRO A 114 -11.66 11.58 3.80
N THR A 115 -11.94 12.16 4.97
CA THR A 115 -10.92 12.38 6.02
C THR A 115 -10.69 11.17 6.93
N GLY A 116 -11.48 10.10 6.79
CA GLY A 116 -11.39 8.89 7.60
C GLY A 116 -11.19 7.63 6.77
N GLY A 117 -10.45 6.66 7.30
CA GLY A 117 -10.09 5.42 6.62
C GLY A 117 -8.90 5.57 5.69
N LEU A 118 -8.66 4.53 4.88
CA LEU A 118 -7.59 4.49 3.89
C LEU A 118 -8.13 4.85 2.50
N VAL A 119 -7.69 5.96 1.93
CA VAL A 119 -8.22 6.50 0.68
C VAL A 119 -7.11 6.93 -0.29
N LEU A 120 -7.43 6.92 -1.59
CA LEU A 120 -6.55 7.42 -2.64
C LEU A 120 -6.98 8.83 -3.05
N VAL A 121 -6.01 9.75 -3.10
CA VAL A 121 -6.20 11.14 -3.50
C VAL A 121 -5.40 11.41 -4.76
N ALA A 122 -6.08 11.71 -5.86
CA ALA A 122 -5.45 11.99 -7.15
C ALA A 122 -5.28 13.50 -7.34
N HIS A 123 -4.03 13.93 -7.46
CA HIS A 123 -3.68 15.29 -7.84
C HIS A 123 -3.47 15.36 -9.36
N PRO A 124 -4.08 16.33 -10.05
CA PRO A 124 -3.80 16.57 -11.46
C PRO A 124 -2.33 17.02 -11.63
N PRO A 125 -1.74 16.83 -12.82
CA PRO A 125 -0.43 17.40 -13.12
C PRO A 125 -0.43 18.91 -12.94
N ALA A 126 0.69 19.46 -12.47
CA ALA A 126 0.90 20.90 -12.49
C ALA A 126 0.91 21.41 -13.93
N ALA A 127 0.50 22.66 -14.13
CA ALA A 127 0.50 23.30 -15.44
C ALA A 127 1.87 23.14 -16.13
N GLY A 128 1.86 22.70 -17.39
CA GLY A 128 3.08 22.47 -18.17
C GLY A 128 3.82 21.15 -17.88
N THR A 129 3.26 20.27 -17.04
CA THR A 129 3.85 18.95 -16.76
C THR A 129 2.87 17.83 -17.10
N LEU A 130 3.40 16.66 -17.48
CA LEU A 130 2.60 15.42 -17.62
C LEU A 130 2.54 14.61 -16.32
N ALA A 131 3.30 15.00 -15.31
CA ALA A 131 3.48 14.23 -14.07
C ALA A 131 2.28 14.46 -13.14
N GLY A 132 1.41 13.46 -13.04
CA GLY A 132 0.36 13.40 -12.03
C GLY A 132 0.86 12.73 -10.75
N ARG A 133 0.18 12.99 -9.63
CA ARG A 133 0.48 12.38 -8.33
C ARG A 133 -0.76 11.71 -7.77
N ILE A 134 -0.61 10.55 -7.16
CA ILE A 134 -1.64 9.93 -6.31
C ILE A 134 -1.03 9.77 -4.91
N ALA A 135 -1.72 10.31 -3.90
CA ALA A 135 -1.38 10.13 -2.50
C ALA A 135 -2.30 9.06 -1.88
N LEU A 136 -1.75 8.25 -0.97
CA LEU A 136 -2.50 7.33 -0.12
C LEU A 136 -2.62 7.99 1.25
N HIS A 137 -3.83 8.27 1.68
CA HIS A 137 -4.10 8.91 2.96
C HIS A 137 -4.72 7.89 3.92
N LEU A 138 -4.27 7.90 5.18
CA LEU A 138 -4.88 7.19 6.28
C LEU A 138 -5.39 8.22 7.28
N ASP A 139 -6.70 8.28 7.49
CA ASP A 139 -7.35 9.26 8.37
C ASP A 139 -6.87 10.70 8.08
N GLY A 140 -6.87 11.08 6.80
CA GLY A 140 -6.46 12.39 6.31
C GLY A 140 -4.94 12.62 6.22
N THR A 141 -4.12 11.76 6.84
CA THR A 141 -2.66 11.87 6.83
C THR A 141 -2.07 11.13 5.63
N GLU A 142 -1.22 11.78 4.83
CA GLU A 142 -0.50 11.09 3.76
C GLU A 142 0.50 10.07 4.34
N VAL A 143 0.34 8.80 3.94
CA VAL A 143 1.21 7.69 4.36
C VAL A 143 2.07 7.13 3.22
N GLY A 144 1.82 7.59 2.00
CA GLY A 144 2.61 7.28 0.81
C GLY A 144 2.08 7.98 -0.42
N SER A 145 2.88 8.00 -1.49
CA SER A 145 2.48 8.58 -2.76
C SER A 145 3.20 7.94 -3.94
N VAL A 146 2.63 8.15 -5.13
CA VAL A 146 3.20 7.76 -6.42
C VAL A 146 3.09 8.92 -7.38
N THR A 147 4.13 9.13 -8.18
CA THR A 147 4.07 10.01 -9.35
C THR A 147 4.19 9.20 -10.63
N ALA A 148 3.45 9.61 -11.64
CA ALA A 148 3.48 8.99 -12.94
C ALA A 148 3.24 10.02 -14.04
N SER A 149 3.87 9.78 -15.18
CA SER A 149 3.81 10.64 -16.36
C SER A 149 3.17 9.89 -17.53
N PRO A 150 1.82 9.85 -17.64
CA PRO A 150 1.14 9.28 -18.80
C PRO A 150 1.14 10.26 -19.98
N CYS A 151 1.48 9.77 -21.16
CA CYS A 151 1.35 10.51 -22.42
C CYS A 151 0.13 10.02 -23.21
N GLY A 152 -0.87 10.89 -23.35
CA GLY A 152 -2.09 10.58 -24.11
C GLY A 152 -1.84 10.25 -25.58
N LYS A 153 -0.90 10.96 -26.22
CA LYS A 153 -0.57 10.80 -27.65
C LYS A 153 0.15 9.47 -27.95
N CYS A 154 1.15 9.12 -27.14
CA CYS A 154 1.94 7.90 -27.36
C CYS A 154 1.34 6.64 -26.70
N ARG A 155 0.34 6.80 -25.82
CA ARG A 155 -0.24 5.70 -25.01
C ARG A 155 0.84 4.97 -24.19
N THR A 156 1.84 5.72 -23.73
CA THR A 156 2.92 5.27 -22.85
C THR A 156 2.82 5.98 -21.51
N ALA A 157 3.21 5.32 -20.43
CA ALA A 157 3.25 5.92 -19.11
C ALA A 157 4.49 5.48 -18.36
N THR A 158 5.14 6.42 -17.68
CA THR A 158 6.28 6.14 -16.80
C THR A 158 5.85 6.28 -15.35
N LEU A 159 6.21 5.30 -14.51
CA LEU A 159 6.13 5.39 -13.06
C LEU A 159 7.41 6.04 -12.56
N ASP A 160 7.33 7.29 -12.12
CA ASP A 160 8.52 8.13 -11.88
C ASP A 160 9.05 7.95 -10.44
N TYR A 161 8.15 7.96 -9.46
CA TYR A 161 8.52 7.84 -8.05
C TYR A 161 7.43 7.13 -7.24
N VAL A 162 7.85 6.33 -6.25
CA VAL A 162 6.96 5.70 -5.27
C VAL A 162 7.56 5.88 -3.88
N HIS A 163 6.78 6.43 -2.96
CA HIS A 163 7.15 6.63 -1.57
C HIS A 163 6.15 6.02 -0.62
N VAL A 164 6.64 5.46 0.47
CA VAL A 164 5.84 5.02 1.61
C VAL A 164 6.60 5.40 2.88
N ALA A 165 5.92 6.10 3.78
CA ALA A 165 6.46 6.48 5.08
C ALA A 165 6.92 5.24 5.85
N ALA A 166 8.01 5.37 6.63
CA ALA A 166 8.76 4.24 7.19
C ALA A 166 7.87 3.24 7.95
N ASP A 167 6.98 3.76 8.79
CA ASP A 167 6.08 2.98 9.66
C ASP A 167 5.01 2.19 8.87
N TYR A 168 4.77 2.56 7.61
CA TYR A 168 3.77 1.93 6.75
C TYR A 168 4.39 1.02 5.68
N ARG A 169 5.72 0.88 5.68
CA ARG A 169 6.42 -0.02 4.77
C ARG A 169 6.03 -1.47 5.06
N ARG A 170 6.16 -2.31 4.04
CA ARG A 170 5.86 -3.76 4.11
C ARG A 170 4.39 -4.10 4.41
N LEU A 171 3.49 -3.12 4.44
CA LEU A 171 2.03 -3.32 4.48
C LEU A 171 1.39 -3.41 3.08
N GLY A 172 2.18 -3.33 2.00
CA GLY A 172 1.66 -3.42 0.64
C GLY A 172 1.18 -2.10 0.04
N PHE A 173 1.30 -0.98 0.77
CA PHE A 173 0.91 0.36 0.29
C PHE A 173 1.62 0.74 -1.01
N GLY A 174 2.93 0.48 -1.13
CA GLY A 174 3.67 0.77 -2.37
C GLY A 174 3.14 0.02 -3.59
N ARG A 175 2.78 -1.27 -3.43
CA ARG A 175 2.17 -2.04 -4.53
C ARG A 175 0.78 -1.53 -4.89
N THR A 176 0.03 -1.09 -3.87
CA THR A 176 -1.31 -0.54 -4.03
C THR A 176 -1.28 0.80 -4.77
N LEU A 177 -0.32 1.67 -4.43
CA LEU A 177 -0.05 2.92 -5.15
C LEU A 177 0.32 2.67 -6.62
N VAL A 178 1.20 1.68 -6.89
CA VAL A 178 1.54 1.30 -8.27
C VAL A 178 0.30 0.81 -9.04
N ALA A 179 -0.54 -0.01 -8.42
CA ALA A 179 -1.78 -0.47 -9.03
C ALA A 179 -2.76 0.69 -9.30
N ALA A 180 -2.85 1.66 -8.38
CA ALA A 180 -3.66 2.87 -8.55
C ALA A 180 -3.16 3.75 -9.70
N ALA A 181 -1.85 3.89 -9.87
CA ALA A 181 -1.28 4.58 -11.03
C ALA A 181 -1.66 3.87 -12.34
N VAL A 182 -1.49 2.54 -12.41
CA VAL A 182 -1.85 1.74 -13.58
C VAL A 182 -3.35 1.82 -13.89
N ALA A 183 -4.21 1.81 -12.87
CA ALA A 183 -5.65 1.89 -13.02
C ALA A 183 -6.13 3.18 -13.73
N ARG A 184 -5.37 4.28 -13.67
CA ARG A 184 -5.68 5.52 -14.41
C ARG A 184 -5.48 5.38 -15.92
N ALA A 185 -4.66 4.43 -16.36
CA ALA A 185 -4.30 4.25 -17.76
C ALA A 185 -4.01 2.76 -18.07
N PRO A 186 -5.00 1.87 -17.93
CA PRO A 186 -4.77 0.41 -17.93
C PRO A 186 -4.30 -0.12 -19.29
N SER A 187 -4.64 0.58 -20.37
CA SER A 187 -4.26 0.23 -21.75
C SER A 187 -2.90 0.81 -22.17
N TYR A 188 -2.20 1.52 -21.28
CA TYR A 188 -0.93 2.17 -21.64
C TYR A 188 0.23 1.19 -21.50
N ARG A 189 1.27 1.42 -22.29
CA ARG A 189 2.54 0.73 -22.07
C ARG A 189 3.26 1.38 -20.89
N TRP A 190 3.25 0.68 -19.74
CA TRP A 190 3.89 1.13 -18.52
C TRP A 190 5.37 0.76 -18.44
N THR A 191 6.19 1.76 -18.11
CA THR A 191 7.61 1.62 -17.78
C THR A 191 7.86 2.17 -16.38
N ALA A 192 8.92 1.70 -15.73
CA ALA A 192 9.33 2.17 -14.41
C ALA A 192 10.86 2.11 -14.34
N PRO A 193 11.55 3.26 -14.36
CA PRO A 193 13.01 3.35 -14.32
C PRO A 193 13.59 2.54 -13.16
N LEU A 194 14.83 2.10 -13.30
CA LEU A 194 15.50 1.38 -12.21
C LEU A 194 15.86 2.41 -11.12
N PRO A 195 15.34 2.25 -9.90
CA PRO A 195 15.66 3.17 -8.82
C PRO A 195 17.01 2.83 -8.19
N ASP A 196 17.62 3.81 -7.55
CA ASP A 196 18.85 3.64 -6.79
C ASP A 196 18.59 2.92 -5.45
N GLY A 197 19.57 2.11 -5.04
CA GLY A 197 19.59 1.43 -3.75
C GLY A 197 18.87 0.07 -3.69
N PRO A 198 19.32 -0.83 -2.80
CA PRO A 198 18.89 -2.23 -2.80
C PRO A 198 17.41 -2.43 -2.44
N VAL A 199 16.86 -1.58 -1.57
CA VAL A 199 15.44 -1.64 -1.16
C VAL A 199 14.53 -1.30 -2.33
N ALA A 200 14.84 -0.23 -3.06
CA ALA A 200 14.04 0.22 -4.18
C ALA A 200 14.14 -0.77 -5.36
N GLN A 201 15.32 -1.34 -5.62
CA GLN A 201 15.50 -2.42 -6.60
C GLN A 201 14.74 -3.69 -6.22
N SER A 202 14.76 -4.09 -4.95
CA SER A 202 13.99 -5.23 -4.45
C SER A 202 12.49 -5.03 -4.59
N PHE A 203 12.00 -3.81 -4.32
CA PHE A 203 10.61 -3.44 -4.59
C PHE A 203 10.31 -3.49 -6.09
N ARG A 204 11.21 -2.94 -6.92
CA ARG A 204 11.08 -2.90 -8.38
C ARG A 204 10.99 -4.29 -9.01
N ALA A 205 11.70 -5.26 -8.46
CA ALA A 205 11.66 -6.66 -8.91
C ALA A 205 10.29 -7.33 -8.66
N ARG A 206 9.46 -6.77 -7.77
CA ARG A 206 8.15 -7.32 -7.38
C ARG A 206 6.96 -6.63 -8.07
N ILE A 207 7.22 -5.62 -8.92
CA ILE A 207 6.18 -4.98 -9.75
C ILE A 207 6.33 -5.44 -11.20
N ALA A 208 5.23 -5.90 -11.79
CA ALA A 208 5.18 -6.44 -13.15
C ALA A 208 5.19 -5.32 -14.21
N MET A 209 6.32 -4.60 -14.31
CA MET A 209 6.52 -3.48 -15.24
C MET A 209 7.85 -3.59 -15.99
N ARG A 210 7.92 -3.02 -17.20
CA ARG A 210 9.15 -2.97 -18.02
C ARG A 210 10.15 -1.92 -17.48
N ARG A 211 11.45 -2.19 -17.54
CA ARG A 211 12.52 -1.36 -16.92
C ARG A 211 12.58 0.06 -17.48
N ALA A 212 12.61 0.22 -18.79
CA ALA A 212 12.49 1.51 -19.45
C ALA A 212 12.14 1.25 -20.92
N GLY A 213 11.47 2.21 -21.54
CA GLY A 213 11.33 2.30 -22.99
C GLY A 213 12.01 3.58 -23.47
N PRO A 214 12.09 3.80 -24.79
CA PRO A 214 12.50 5.10 -25.32
C PRO A 214 11.70 6.22 -24.64
N PRO A 215 12.32 7.33 -24.25
CA PRO A 215 11.58 8.46 -23.72
C PRO A 215 10.54 8.90 -24.74
N CYS A 216 9.34 9.20 -24.27
CA CYS A 216 8.30 9.70 -25.15
C CYS A 216 8.72 11.10 -25.65
N ALA A 217 8.64 11.34 -26.96
CA ALA A 217 8.99 12.62 -27.57
C ALA A 217 8.13 13.81 -27.07
N HIS A 218 7.04 13.55 -26.35
CA HIS A 218 6.19 14.56 -25.73
C HIS A 218 6.57 14.85 -24.25
N VAL A 219 7.51 14.11 -23.67
CA VAL A 219 8.03 14.38 -22.33
C VAL A 219 8.97 15.60 -22.44
N GLY A 220 8.56 16.72 -21.84
CA GLY A 220 9.27 18.01 -21.95
C GLY A 220 8.72 18.95 -23.03
N GLY A 221 7.77 18.49 -23.85
CA GLY A 221 7.07 19.29 -24.85
C GLY A 221 5.73 19.78 -24.34
N ALA A 222 5.72 20.58 -23.26
CA ALA A 222 4.61 21.51 -23.04
C ALA A 222 4.73 22.67 -24.03
N GLU A 223 4.70 22.36 -25.33
CA GLU A 223 4.55 23.37 -26.36
C GLU A 223 3.08 23.77 -26.38
N LEU A 224 2.81 24.93 -25.77
CA LEU A 224 1.93 25.97 -26.30
C LEU A 224 1.42 25.62 -27.71
N ARG A 225 0.15 25.26 -27.84
CA ARG A 225 -0.73 25.50 -29.01
C ARG A 225 -2.07 24.75 -28.86
N ARG A 226 -3.05 25.42 -28.25
CA ARG A 226 -4.24 26.03 -28.89
C ARG A 226 -5.32 26.27 -27.83
#